data_AF-A0A7J4AAX0-F1
#
_entry.id   AF-A0A7J4AAX0-F1
#
_cell.length_a   1.000
_cell.length_b   1.000
_cell.length_c   1.000
_cell.angle_alpha   90.00
_cell.angle_beta   90.00
_cell.angle_gamma   90.00
#
_symmetry.space_group_name_H-M   'P 1'
#
loop_
_entity.id
_entity.type
_entity.pdbx_description
1 polymer ?
#
loop_
_entity_poly.entity_id
_entity_poly.type
_entity_poly.pdbx_seq_one_letter_code
_entity_poly.pdbx_strand_id
1 'polypeptide(L)'
;MDKNITVSKYDIPENLNHFTLPLPKDFKIFNEKIGDITINYDSLFIIGITKDYVLKRNFDELKALREFIQNALDENELLYGRPFVEIKKDLYGIWIIDKGRGIKIQDLLIGISNKECWMRGYYGEGLKIAAGYFLSLNKPVYIFTHDNVFRFIYYNEENPKLYVILGKSNKKFEGTNILIKDYYPSDEILNKIVIFNNKEVYERKIDEVYIESEECKVPKPYTIYDYPNLFYVRNILVGETSKVARRRSLFSYDVWWFRLDVSREFMSYSMPDLFKEISKIFELSEKARDKLVEKLIESGMLKVKKINDKISIHFNPIFAIFEGHLFVYHFPKGLLNSILKYLNIENKKDLIVRIGNEEEEKKALEKGFIPFLVSEELSEEFRIIPKFVEK
;
A
#
# COMPACT_ATOMS: atom_id res chain seq x y z
N MET A 1 18.91 14.59 -37.51
CA MET A 1 19.96 14.75 -36.48
C MET A 1 20.71 13.43 -36.37
N ASP A 2 22.03 13.45 -36.23
CA ASP A 2 22.85 12.23 -36.18
C ASP A 2 22.63 11.51 -34.84
N LYS A 3 22.48 10.17 -34.89
CA LYS A 3 22.20 9.31 -33.74
C LYS A 3 23.27 9.44 -32.64
N ASN A 4 24.52 9.67 -33.03
CA ASN A 4 25.64 9.84 -32.10
C ASN A 4 25.51 11.10 -31.23
N ILE A 5 24.88 12.17 -31.74
CA ILE A 5 24.67 13.41 -31.00
C ILE A 5 23.60 13.22 -29.91
N THR A 6 22.54 12.46 -30.22
CA THR A 6 21.49 12.14 -29.25
C THR A 6 22.02 11.30 -28.09
N VAL A 7 22.87 10.31 -28.36
CA VAL A 7 23.45 9.42 -27.33
C VAL A 7 24.23 10.22 -26.29
N SER A 8 25.11 11.12 -26.74
CA SER A 8 25.88 11.98 -25.83
C SER A 8 25.03 13.01 -25.10
N LYS A 9 23.95 13.52 -25.71
CA LYS A 9 23.12 14.59 -25.14
C LYS A 9 22.26 14.14 -23.94
N TYR A 10 21.89 12.87 -23.90
CA TYR A 10 21.00 12.28 -22.89
C TYR A 10 21.71 11.25 -21.99
N ASP A 11 23.04 11.23 -22.02
CA ASP A 11 23.88 10.27 -21.29
C ASP A 11 23.42 8.81 -21.49
N ILE A 12 23.08 8.46 -22.74
CA ILE A 12 22.57 7.12 -23.08
C ILE A 12 23.74 6.13 -23.05
N PRO A 13 23.69 5.09 -22.20
CA PRO A 13 24.71 4.03 -22.22
C PRO A 13 24.79 3.35 -23.59
N GLU A 14 25.99 2.97 -24.02
CA GLU A 14 26.23 2.42 -25.36
C GLU A 14 25.36 1.19 -25.67
N ASN A 15 25.15 0.33 -24.67
CA ASN A 15 24.28 -0.84 -24.79
C ASN A 15 22.80 -0.49 -25.02
N LEU A 16 22.37 0.76 -24.80
CA LEU A 16 21.01 1.23 -25.01
C LEU A 16 20.80 2.03 -26.29
N ASN A 17 21.86 2.25 -27.09
CA ASN A 17 21.80 3.04 -28.33
C ASN A 17 20.81 2.48 -29.35
N HIS A 18 20.55 1.17 -29.34
CA HIS A 18 19.61 0.54 -30.26
C HIS A 18 18.14 0.83 -29.92
N PHE A 19 17.83 1.27 -28.70
CA PHE A 19 16.48 1.71 -28.31
C PHE A 19 16.18 3.16 -28.70
N THR A 20 17.16 3.90 -29.21
CA THR A 20 16.98 5.31 -29.59
C THR A 20 16.86 5.47 -31.10
N LEU A 21 15.81 6.14 -31.53
CA LEU A 21 15.50 6.45 -32.92
C LEU A 21 15.48 7.97 -33.13
N PRO A 22 15.95 8.48 -34.29
CA PRO A 22 15.71 9.87 -34.65
C PRO A 22 14.20 10.13 -34.78
N LEU A 23 13.76 11.37 -34.58
CA LEU A 23 12.37 11.73 -34.88
C LEU A 23 12.05 11.48 -36.37
N PRO A 24 10.92 10.81 -36.66
CA PRO A 24 10.40 10.68 -38.01
C PRO A 24 10.23 12.04 -38.69
N LYS A 25 10.39 12.11 -40.02
CA LYS A 25 10.28 13.38 -40.77
C LYS A 25 8.87 13.98 -40.70
N ASP A 26 7.86 13.13 -40.59
CA ASP A 26 6.43 13.42 -40.49
C ASP A 26 5.95 13.60 -39.04
N PHE A 27 6.88 13.57 -38.07
CA PHE A 27 6.54 13.69 -36.67
C PHE A 27 5.99 15.09 -36.36
N LYS A 28 4.80 15.18 -35.76
CA LYS A 28 4.09 16.48 -35.63
C LYS A 28 4.55 17.35 -34.46
N ILE A 29 5.31 16.79 -33.53
CA ILE A 29 5.65 17.44 -32.25
C ILE A 29 7.17 17.60 -32.14
N PHE A 30 7.69 18.71 -32.66
CA PHE A 30 9.12 19.06 -32.55
C PHE A 30 9.40 20.00 -31.39
N ASN A 31 8.45 20.87 -31.09
CA ASN A 31 8.50 21.77 -29.95
C ASN A 31 7.15 21.84 -29.25
N GLU A 32 7.17 22.21 -27.99
CA GLU A 32 5.98 22.38 -27.18
C GLU A 32 6.23 23.42 -26.09
N LYS A 33 5.18 24.13 -25.69
CA LYS A 33 5.25 25.13 -24.64
C LYS A 33 4.21 24.82 -23.56
N ILE A 34 4.68 24.70 -22.32
CA ILE A 34 3.86 24.47 -21.13
C ILE A 34 4.15 25.63 -20.17
N GLY A 35 3.31 26.66 -20.25
CA GLY A 35 3.57 27.94 -19.57
C GLY A 35 4.84 28.59 -20.05
N ASP A 36 5.81 28.75 -19.16
CA ASP A 36 7.13 29.34 -19.46
C ASP A 36 8.22 28.28 -19.77
N ILE A 37 7.83 27.00 -19.79
CA ILE A 37 8.68 25.88 -20.17
C ILE A 37 8.55 25.67 -21.68
N THR A 38 9.64 25.87 -22.41
CA THR A 38 9.78 25.49 -23.82
C THR A 38 10.52 24.17 -23.88
N ILE A 39 9.95 23.21 -24.60
CA ILE A 39 10.51 21.86 -24.78
C ILE A 39 10.87 21.71 -26.25
N ASN A 40 12.10 21.29 -26.53
CA ASN A 40 12.55 20.91 -27.86
C ASN A 40 12.84 19.41 -27.89
N TYR A 41 12.14 18.69 -28.76
CA TYR A 41 12.25 17.24 -28.87
C TYR A 41 13.25 16.84 -29.97
N ASP A 42 14.05 15.81 -29.71
CA ASP A 42 15.13 15.40 -30.60
C ASP A 42 15.01 13.95 -31.10
N SER A 43 14.40 13.06 -30.31
CA SER A 43 14.44 11.61 -30.59
C SER A 43 13.32 10.84 -29.90
N LEU A 44 13.09 9.61 -30.38
CA LEU A 44 12.22 8.62 -29.73
C LEU A 44 13.07 7.57 -29.01
N PHE A 45 12.56 7.09 -27.88
CA PHE A 45 13.09 5.96 -27.13
C PHE A 45 12.04 4.85 -27.03
N ILE A 46 12.44 3.63 -27.38
CA ILE A 46 11.58 2.46 -27.42
C ILE A 46 11.51 1.81 -26.04
N ILE A 47 10.31 1.72 -25.47
CA ILE A 47 10.09 1.05 -24.17
C ILE A 47 9.79 -0.44 -24.35
N GLY A 48 9.11 -0.80 -25.44
CA GLY A 48 8.72 -2.18 -25.73
C GLY A 48 7.34 -2.60 -25.20
N ILE A 49 6.49 -1.66 -24.74
CA ILE A 49 5.12 -1.95 -24.27
C ILE A 49 4.10 -1.59 -25.36
N THR A 50 3.10 -2.45 -25.60
CA THR A 50 1.95 -2.14 -26.48
C THR A 50 0.83 -1.48 -25.70
N LYS A 51 -0.02 -0.69 -26.37
CA LYS A 51 -1.24 -0.12 -25.78
C LYS A 51 -2.14 -1.22 -25.18
N ASP A 52 -2.32 -2.33 -25.89
CA ASP A 52 -3.12 -3.45 -25.41
C ASP A 52 -2.59 -4.05 -24.11
N TYR A 53 -1.26 -4.12 -23.96
CA TYR A 53 -0.66 -4.58 -22.72
C TYR A 53 -1.01 -3.67 -21.54
N VAL A 54 -0.91 -2.35 -21.74
CA VAL A 54 -1.29 -1.36 -20.72
C VAL A 54 -2.76 -1.53 -20.31
N LEU A 55 -3.66 -1.64 -21.29
CA LEU A 55 -5.09 -1.79 -21.02
C LEU A 55 -5.41 -3.10 -20.29
N LYS A 56 -4.74 -4.20 -20.64
CA LYS A 56 -4.91 -5.50 -19.97
C LYS A 56 -4.43 -5.51 -18.51
N ARG A 57 -3.62 -4.54 -18.08
CA ARG A 57 -3.22 -4.42 -16.66
C ARG A 57 -4.33 -3.88 -15.76
N ASN A 58 -5.46 -3.45 -16.32
CA ASN A 58 -6.64 -3.00 -15.57
C ASN A 58 -6.30 -1.95 -14.49
N PHE A 59 -5.48 -0.96 -14.89
CA PHE A 59 -5.22 0.21 -14.07
C PHE A 59 -6.45 1.09 -14.05
N ASP A 60 -6.73 1.64 -12.87
CA ASP A 60 -7.64 2.76 -12.69
C ASP A 60 -6.84 4.02 -12.34
N GLU A 61 -7.54 5.14 -12.20
CA GLU A 61 -6.98 6.45 -11.86
C GLU A 61 -6.14 6.39 -10.59
N LEU A 62 -6.62 5.68 -9.56
CA LEU A 62 -5.95 5.55 -8.27
C LEU A 62 -4.66 4.74 -8.41
N LYS A 63 -4.70 3.57 -9.04
CA LYS A 63 -3.53 2.70 -9.28
C LYS A 63 -2.46 3.43 -10.10
N ALA A 64 -2.85 4.15 -11.16
CA ALA A 64 -1.92 4.89 -11.99
C ALA A 64 -1.26 6.05 -11.21
N LEU A 65 -2.05 6.82 -10.46
CA LEU A 65 -1.53 7.95 -9.68
C LEU A 65 -0.59 7.49 -8.55
N ARG A 66 -0.90 6.35 -7.92
CA ARG A 66 -0.06 5.71 -6.89
C ARG A 66 1.35 5.42 -7.40
N GLU A 67 1.52 4.93 -8.62
CA GLU A 67 2.85 4.57 -9.14
C GLU A 67 3.78 5.79 -9.26
N PHE A 68 3.25 6.96 -9.65
CA PHE A 68 4.03 8.20 -9.68
C PHE A 68 4.39 8.69 -8.28
N ILE A 69 3.41 8.72 -7.38
CA ILE A 69 3.60 9.14 -5.99
C ILE A 69 4.60 8.21 -5.27
N GLN A 70 4.48 6.90 -5.46
CA GLN A 70 5.38 5.90 -4.88
C GLN A 70 6.83 6.13 -5.28
N ASN A 71 7.10 6.43 -6.55
CA ASN A 71 8.46 6.72 -7.01
C ASN A 71 9.02 7.98 -6.34
N ALA A 72 8.22 9.03 -6.19
CA ALA A 72 8.64 10.25 -5.50
C ALA A 72 8.91 10.00 -4.00
N LEU A 73 8.04 9.25 -3.32
CA LEU A 73 8.24 8.88 -1.91
C LEU A 73 9.51 8.04 -1.73
N ASP A 74 9.71 7.06 -2.59
CA ASP A 74 10.86 6.15 -2.56
C ASP A 74 12.19 6.91 -2.71
N GLU A 75 12.26 7.83 -3.67
CA GLU A 75 13.47 8.60 -3.93
C GLU A 75 13.78 9.59 -2.79
N ASN A 76 12.76 10.29 -2.29
CA ASN A 76 12.94 11.18 -1.14
C ASN A 76 13.30 10.42 0.14
N GLU A 77 12.72 9.24 0.37
CA GLU A 77 13.07 8.42 1.54
C GLU A 77 14.50 7.89 1.45
N LEU A 78 14.96 7.52 0.25
CA LEU A 78 16.33 7.06 0.04
C LEU A 78 17.36 8.16 0.36
N LEU A 79 17.12 9.40 -0.06
CA LEU A 79 18.07 10.50 0.13
C LEU A 79 17.98 11.17 1.50
N TYR A 80 16.76 11.36 2.01
CA TYR A 80 16.51 12.16 3.21
C TYR A 80 16.12 11.32 4.43
N GLY A 81 16.05 9.99 4.30
CA GLY A 81 15.67 9.07 5.38
C GLY A 81 14.20 9.14 5.79
N ARG A 82 13.38 9.91 5.08
CA ARG A 82 11.94 10.04 5.35
C ARG A 82 11.13 10.19 4.06
N PRO A 83 9.95 9.57 3.98
CA PRO A 83 9.10 9.69 2.79
C PRO A 83 8.37 11.03 2.79
N PHE A 84 8.45 11.75 1.68
CA PHE A 84 7.59 12.90 1.39
C PHE A 84 7.43 13.05 -0.12
N VAL A 85 6.39 13.75 -0.54
CA VAL A 85 6.11 14.06 -1.94
C VAL A 85 5.44 15.42 -1.99
N GLU A 86 5.83 16.25 -2.94
CA GLU A 86 5.16 17.51 -3.19
C GLU A 86 4.17 17.34 -4.34
N ILE A 87 2.90 17.66 -4.09
CA ILE A 87 1.83 17.58 -5.08
C ILE A 87 1.26 18.98 -5.28
N LYS A 88 1.29 19.48 -6.52
CA LYS A 88 0.79 20.81 -6.89
C LYS A 88 -0.23 20.69 -8.02
N LYS A 89 -1.29 21.49 -7.96
CA LYS A 89 -2.24 21.68 -9.06
C LYS A 89 -2.06 23.08 -9.62
N ASP A 90 -1.97 23.21 -10.92
CA ASP A 90 -1.97 24.49 -11.63
C ASP A 90 -2.81 24.40 -12.90
N LEU A 91 -2.84 25.45 -13.72
CA LEU A 91 -3.61 25.51 -14.96
C LEU A 91 -3.15 24.52 -16.06
N TYR A 92 -2.06 23.78 -15.87
CA TYR A 92 -1.59 22.76 -16.81
C TYR A 92 -1.95 21.33 -16.36
N GLY A 93 -2.26 21.13 -15.08
CA GLY A 93 -2.67 19.83 -14.53
C GLY A 93 -2.12 19.62 -13.12
N ILE A 94 -1.77 18.37 -12.84
CA ILE A 94 -1.17 17.96 -11.57
C ILE A 94 0.32 17.66 -11.73
N TRP A 95 1.09 18.19 -10.80
CA TRP A 95 2.52 17.98 -10.64
C TRP A 95 2.79 17.10 -9.43
N ILE A 96 3.65 16.11 -9.61
CA ILE A 96 4.15 15.22 -8.55
C ILE A 96 5.67 15.37 -8.56
N ILE A 97 6.22 15.87 -7.45
CA ILE A 97 7.58 16.40 -7.39
C ILE A 97 8.35 15.70 -6.27
N ASP A 98 9.56 15.24 -6.61
CA ASP A 98 10.59 14.82 -5.66
C ASP A 98 11.84 15.70 -5.77
N LYS A 99 12.69 15.66 -4.75
CA LYS A 99 13.99 16.37 -4.72
C LYS A 99 15.14 15.38 -4.85
N GLY A 100 14.92 14.38 -5.69
CA GLY A 100 15.73 13.20 -5.87
C GLY A 100 16.97 13.41 -6.73
N ARG A 101 17.57 12.28 -7.10
CA ARG A 101 18.66 12.21 -8.09
C ARG A 101 18.17 12.48 -9.52
N GLY A 102 16.86 12.41 -9.76
CA GLY A 102 16.27 12.47 -11.09
C GLY A 102 16.16 11.09 -11.76
N ILE A 103 15.40 11.02 -12.85
CA ILE A 103 15.21 9.79 -13.63
C ILE A 103 16.23 9.73 -14.78
N LYS A 104 16.89 8.58 -14.94
CA LYS A 104 17.76 8.30 -16.07
C LYS A 104 16.99 7.57 -17.17
N ILE A 105 17.49 7.66 -18.40
CA ILE A 105 16.84 7.00 -19.55
C ILE A 105 16.72 5.47 -19.38
N GLN A 106 17.70 4.84 -18.73
CA GLN A 106 17.69 3.40 -18.43
C GLN A 106 16.53 3.00 -17.50
N ASP A 107 16.07 3.90 -16.62
CA ASP A 107 14.96 3.64 -15.71
C ASP A 107 13.60 3.60 -16.46
N LEU A 108 13.59 4.03 -17.73
CA LEU A 108 12.44 3.95 -18.63
C LEU A 108 12.34 2.59 -19.34
N LEU A 109 13.32 1.71 -19.23
CA LEU A 109 13.24 0.34 -19.76
C LEU A 109 12.44 -0.60 -18.86
N ILE A 110 11.80 -1.59 -19.46
CA ILE A 110 11.08 -2.64 -18.73
C ILE A 110 12.07 -3.54 -17.99
N GLY A 111 11.70 -3.97 -16.78
CA GLY A 111 12.42 -5.00 -16.02
C GLY A 111 13.67 -4.52 -15.29
N ILE A 112 14.09 -3.26 -15.47
CA ILE A 112 15.17 -2.65 -14.69
C ILE A 112 14.56 -2.00 -13.43
N SER A 113 15.01 -2.44 -12.26
CA SER A 113 14.65 -1.85 -10.97
C SER A 113 15.90 -1.78 -10.09
N ASN A 114 16.37 -0.57 -9.77
CA ASN A 114 17.48 -0.33 -8.86
C ASN A 114 17.00 -0.02 -7.43
N LYS A 115 15.92 -0.69 -7.02
CA LYS A 115 15.24 -0.41 -5.74
C LYS A 115 15.81 -1.27 -4.62
N GLU A 116 16.04 -0.65 -3.47
CA GLU A 116 16.38 -1.34 -2.23
C GLU A 116 15.21 -2.22 -1.77
N CYS A 117 15.51 -3.28 -1.00
CA CYS A 117 14.50 -4.28 -0.59
C CYS A 117 13.31 -3.71 0.19
N TRP A 118 13.49 -2.55 0.82
CA TRP A 118 12.47 -1.87 1.62
C TRP A 118 11.66 -0.83 0.84
N MET A 119 12.07 -0.44 -0.37
CA MET A 119 11.37 0.57 -1.18
C MET A 119 10.03 0.04 -1.70
N ARG A 120 9.09 0.95 -2.01
CA ARG A 120 7.69 0.63 -2.34
C ARG A 120 7.55 -0.12 -3.65
N GLY A 121 8.25 0.32 -4.71
CA GLY A 121 8.17 -0.33 -6.02
C GLY A 121 9.00 -1.62 -6.11
N TYR A 122 8.58 -2.54 -6.98
CA TYR A 122 9.20 -3.86 -7.10
C TYR A 122 9.46 -4.28 -8.56
N TYR A 123 8.44 -4.15 -9.43
CA TYR A 123 8.45 -4.80 -10.76
C TYR A 123 9.14 -4.00 -11.89
N GLY A 124 9.55 -2.75 -11.66
CA GLY A 124 10.17 -1.91 -12.69
C GLY A 124 9.26 -1.48 -13.84
N GLU A 125 7.94 -1.73 -13.79
CA GLU A 125 7.00 -1.43 -14.88
C GLU A 125 6.00 -0.31 -14.57
N GLY A 126 5.75 -0.04 -13.29
CA GLY A 126 4.62 0.76 -12.83
C GLY A 126 4.53 2.15 -13.44
N LEU A 127 5.66 2.87 -13.50
CA LEU A 127 5.76 4.20 -14.12
C LEU A 127 5.27 4.19 -15.57
N LYS A 128 5.66 3.18 -16.36
CA LYS A 128 5.35 3.10 -17.79
C LYS A 128 3.88 2.76 -18.01
N ILE A 129 3.35 1.81 -17.22
CA ILE A 129 1.95 1.41 -17.29
C ILE A 129 1.05 2.58 -16.89
N ALA A 130 1.39 3.28 -15.79
CA ALA A 130 0.67 4.47 -15.34
C ALA A 130 0.67 5.59 -16.41
N ALA A 131 1.82 5.86 -17.02
CA ALA A 131 1.90 6.85 -18.09
C ALA A 131 1.07 6.44 -19.33
N GLY A 132 1.13 5.17 -19.72
CA GLY A 132 0.31 4.63 -20.81
C GLY A 132 -1.20 4.70 -20.52
N TYR A 133 -1.60 4.50 -19.26
CA TYR A 133 -2.99 4.62 -18.82
C TYR A 133 -3.50 6.06 -19.01
N PHE A 134 -2.82 7.06 -18.44
CA PHE A 134 -3.22 8.47 -18.59
C PHE A 134 -3.20 8.91 -20.05
N LEU A 135 -2.21 8.46 -20.82
CA LEU A 135 -2.14 8.73 -22.24
C LEU A 135 -3.34 8.15 -23.00
N SER A 136 -3.87 6.98 -22.60
CA SER A 136 -5.09 6.41 -23.19
C SER A 136 -6.35 7.24 -22.94
N LEU A 137 -6.31 8.11 -21.91
CA LEU A 137 -7.34 9.10 -21.58
C LEU A 137 -7.05 10.48 -22.21
N ASN A 138 -6.11 10.55 -23.16
CA ASN A 138 -5.61 11.79 -23.76
C ASN A 138 -5.04 12.79 -22.73
N LYS A 139 -4.45 12.27 -21.64
CA LYS A 139 -3.74 13.05 -20.61
C LYS A 139 -2.24 12.76 -20.72
N PRO A 140 -1.47 13.53 -21.51
CA PRO A 140 -0.07 13.23 -21.72
C PRO A 140 0.73 13.43 -20.43
N VAL A 141 1.68 12.51 -20.20
CA VAL A 141 2.57 12.52 -19.04
C VAL A 141 3.95 13.02 -19.46
N TYR A 142 4.44 14.00 -18.72
CA TYR A 142 5.77 14.59 -18.85
C TYR A 142 6.56 14.29 -17.60
N ILE A 143 7.84 13.95 -17.77
CA ILE A 143 8.80 13.84 -16.69
C ILE A 143 9.91 14.84 -16.98
N PHE A 144 10.04 15.83 -16.11
CA PHE A 144 11.13 16.79 -16.12
C PHE A 144 12.17 16.37 -15.09
N THR A 145 13.43 16.31 -15.50
CA THR A 145 14.53 15.91 -14.62
C THR A 145 15.80 16.61 -15.09
N HIS A 146 16.39 17.45 -14.24
CA HIS A 146 17.46 18.37 -14.66
C HIS A 146 16.99 19.23 -15.85
N ASP A 147 17.70 19.19 -16.98
CA ASP A 147 17.29 19.84 -18.23
C ASP A 147 16.59 18.89 -19.22
N ASN A 148 16.44 17.61 -18.86
CA ASN A 148 15.81 16.59 -19.69
C ASN A 148 14.29 16.58 -19.51
N VAL A 149 13.60 16.26 -20.61
CA VAL A 149 12.15 16.07 -20.66
C VAL A 149 11.84 14.76 -21.35
N PHE A 150 11.05 13.93 -20.69
CA PHE A 150 10.55 12.68 -21.23
C PHE A 150 9.04 12.76 -21.36
N ARG A 151 8.52 12.64 -22.59
CA ARG A 151 7.08 12.64 -22.85
C ARG A 151 6.63 11.29 -23.38
N PHE A 152 5.66 10.66 -22.74
CA PHE A 152 5.10 9.40 -23.22
C PHE A 152 4.14 9.62 -24.39
N ILE A 153 4.25 8.79 -25.42
CA ILE A 153 3.35 8.77 -26.58
C ILE A 153 3.02 7.36 -27.05
N TYR A 154 1.89 7.24 -27.74
CA TYR A 154 1.59 6.10 -28.59
C TYR A 154 2.01 6.48 -30.00
N TYR A 155 2.86 5.66 -30.59
CA TYR A 155 3.32 5.83 -31.96
C TYR A 155 3.09 4.52 -32.72
N ASN A 156 2.89 4.63 -34.04
CA ASN A 156 2.40 3.59 -34.96
C ASN A 156 0.89 3.29 -34.81
N GLU A 157 0.07 3.73 -35.78
CA GLU A 157 -1.40 3.62 -35.73
C GLU A 157 -1.90 2.16 -35.82
N GLU A 158 -1.21 1.29 -36.57
CA GLU A 158 -1.64 -0.11 -36.79
C GLU A 158 -1.38 -0.99 -35.56
N ASN A 159 -0.27 -0.73 -34.85
CA ASN A 159 0.08 -1.42 -33.61
C ASN A 159 0.65 -0.41 -32.61
N PRO A 160 -0.22 0.34 -31.90
CA PRO A 160 0.20 1.40 -31.01
C PRO A 160 1.12 0.89 -29.91
N LYS A 161 2.38 1.31 -29.99
CA LYS A 161 3.40 1.03 -28.98
C LYS A 161 3.69 2.29 -28.18
N LEU A 162 4.02 2.10 -26.91
CA LEU A 162 4.43 3.16 -26.00
C LEU A 162 5.91 3.51 -26.27
N TYR A 163 6.14 4.77 -26.60
CA TYR A 163 7.46 5.37 -26.76
C TYR A 163 7.62 6.52 -25.78
N VAL A 164 8.87 6.92 -25.55
CA VAL A 164 9.19 8.19 -24.90
C VAL A 164 9.82 9.11 -25.93
N ILE A 165 9.28 10.31 -26.10
CA ILE A 165 9.97 11.38 -26.81
C ILE A 165 10.97 12.01 -25.84
N LEU A 166 12.23 12.07 -26.25
CA LEU A 166 13.30 12.73 -25.52
C LEU A 166 13.40 14.19 -25.98
N GLY A 167 13.38 15.11 -25.03
CA GLY A 167 13.56 16.53 -25.28
C GLY A 167 14.37 17.22 -24.19
N LYS A 168 14.73 18.48 -24.45
CA LYS A 168 15.33 19.38 -23.47
C LYS A 168 14.41 20.53 -23.15
N SER A 169 14.37 20.93 -21.88
CA SER A 169 13.70 22.13 -21.43
C SER A 169 14.66 23.32 -21.44
N ASN A 170 14.12 24.52 -21.65
CA ASN A 170 14.82 25.78 -21.35
C ASN A 170 15.01 26.03 -19.84
N LYS A 171 14.39 25.23 -18.97
CA LYS A 171 14.53 25.28 -17.52
C LYS A 171 15.25 24.07 -16.98
N LYS A 172 15.88 24.24 -15.82
CA LYS A 172 16.42 23.14 -15.01
C LYS A 172 15.48 22.84 -13.84
N PHE A 173 15.29 21.56 -13.57
CA PHE A 173 14.47 21.04 -12.49
C PHE A 173 15.36 20.28 -11.50
N GLU A 174 15.15 20.53 -10.21
CA GLU A 174 15.76 19.73 -9.13
C GLU A 174 14.96 18.44 -8.97
N GLY A 175 15.63 17.29 -8.90
CA GLY A 175 14.97 15.98 -8.80
C GLY A 175 14.12 15.65 -10.02
N THR A 176 12.95 15.06 -9.77
CA THR A 176 11.98 14.71 -10.81
C THR A 176 10.66 15.45 -10.59
N ASN A 177 10.16 16.09 -11.64
CA ASN A 177 8.83 16.68 -11.67
C ASN A 177 7.99 15.96 -12.73
N ILE A 178 6.93 15.28 -12.31
CA ILE A 178 6.00 14.59 -13.20
C ILE A 178 4.77 15.47 -13.37
N LEU A 179 4.46 15.87 -14.59
CA LEU A 179 3.21 16.55 -14.96
C LEU A 179 2.29 15.56 -15.67
N ILE A 180 1.08 15.39 -15.14
CA ILE A 180 -0.03 14.76 -15.85
C ILE A 180 -0.90 15.88 -16.40
N LYS A 181 -0.71 16.19 -17.69
CA LYS A 181 -1.30 17.37 -18.30
C LYS A 181 -2.81 17.23 -18.47
N ASP A 182 -3.52 18.33 -18.22
CA ASP A 182 -4.98 18.46 -18.31
C ASP A 182 -5.75 17.50 -17.39
N TYR A 183 -5.11 16.98 -16.34
CA TYR A 183 -5.70 16.07 -15.37
C TYR A 183 -5.72 16.72 -13.97
N TYR A 184 -6.89 16.65 -13.33
CA TYR A 184 -7.23 17.40 -12.12
C TYR A 184 -7.97 16.49 -11.14
N PRO A 185 -7.26 15.65 -10.37
CA PRO A 185 -7.90 14.81 -9.38
C PRO A 185 -8.50 15.65 -8.25
N SER A 186 -9.53 15.12 -7.60
CA SER A 186 -10.14 15.75 -6.44
C SER A 186 -9.15 15.78 -5.26
N ASP A 187 -9.27 16.79 -4.40
CA ASP A 187 -8.46 16.87 -3.18
C ASP A 187 -8.71 15.67 -2.25
N GLU A 188 -9.91 15.11 -2.29
CA GLU A 188 -10.23 13.89 -1.55
C GLU A 188 -9.33 12.72 -1.97
N ILE A 189 -9.16 12.49 -3.28
CA ILE A 189 -8.28 11.43 -3.80
C ILE A 189 -6.83 11.69 -3.35
N LEU A 190 -6.34 12.92 -3.53
CA LEU A 190 -4.96 13.29 -3.22
C LEU A 190 -4.65 13.15 -1.72
N ASN A 191 -5.57 13.59 -0.86
CA ASN A 191 -5.40 13.51 0.58
C ASN A 191 -5.44 12.07 1.07
N LYS A 192 -6.23 11.20 0.44
CA LYS A 192 -6.38 9.80 0.86
C LYS A 192 -5.25 8.88 0.42
N ILE A 193 -4.59 9.14 -0.71
CA ILE A 193 -3.58 8.22 -1.29
C ILE A 193 -2.40 7.97 -0.35
N VAL A 194 -1.88 9.01 0.30
CA VAL A 194 -0.74 8.88 1.20
C VAL A 194 -1.20 9.06 2.63
N ILE A 195 -0.89 8.10 3.50
CA ILE A 195 -1.47 8.06 4.85
C ILE A 195 -1.23 9.34 5.66
N PHE A 196 -0.02 9.91 5.60
CA PHE A 196 0.33 11.12 6.34
C PHE A 196 -0.26 12.42 5.73
N ASN A 197 -0.86 12.36 4.53
CA ASN A 197 -1.67 13.45 4.00
C ASN A 197 -3.14 13.32 4.44
N ASN A 198 -3.58 12.11 4.79
CA ASN A 198 -4.93 11.84 5.27
C ASN A 198 -5.05 12.14 6.77
N LYS A 199 -5.15 13.42 7.13
CA LYS A 199 -5.20 13.86 8.54
C LYS A 199 -6.28 13.15 9.36
N GLU A 200 -7.46 12.91 8.77
CA GLU A 200 -8.58 12.26 9.45
C GLU A 200 -8.23 10.86 9.98
N VAL A 201 -7.37 10.14 9.25
CA VAL A 201 -6.89 8.81 9.63
C VAL A 201 -5.60 8.93 10.45
N TYR A 202 -4.65 9.72 9.98
CA TYR A 202 -3.31 9.80 10.55
C TYR A 202 -3.31 10.28 12.00
N GLU A 203 -4.18 11.25 12.33
CA GLU A 203 -4.30 11.79 13.70
C GLU A 203 -4.96 10.79 14.66
N ARG A 204 -5.60 9.73 14.16
CA ARG A 204 -6.21 8.64 14.95
C ARG A 204 -5.28 7.44 15.10
N LYS A 205 -3.97 7.62 14.94
CA LYS A 205 -2.97 6.57 15.15
C LYS A 205 -3.09 6.01 16.57
N ILE A 206 -3.29 4.70 16.67
CA ILE A 206 -3.30 3.98 17.95
C ILE A 206 -1.85 3.68 18.34
N ASP A 207 -1.11 3.03 17.45
CA ASP A 207 0.29 2.70 17.67
C ASP A 207 1.05 2.37 16.37
N GLU A 208 2.37 2.32 16.48
CA GLU A 208 3.29 2.00 15.39
C GLU A 208 4.37 1.05 15.91
N VAL A 209 4.57 -0.08 15.23
CA VAL A 209 5.58 -1.09 15.57
C VAL A 209 6.52 -1.31 14.40
N TYR A 210 7.80 -1.55 14.69
CA TYR A 210 8.82 -1.77 13.65
C TYR A 210 9.11 -3.25 13.50
N ILE A 211 8.98 -3.74 12.28
CA ILE A 211 9.09 -5.16 11.94
C ILE A 211 10.13 -5.33 10.82
N GLU A 212 10.96 -6.35 10.92
CA GLU A 212 11.82 -6.82 9.83
C GLU A 212 11.12 -7.95 9.06
N SER A 213 11.41 -8.08 7.77
CA SER A 213 10.98 -9.27 7.01
C SER A 213 12.09 -10.31 6.93
N GLU A 214 11.73 -11.53 6.56
CA GLU A 214 12.73 -12.56 6.28
C GLU A 214 13.65 -12.16 5.11
N GLU A 215 13.10 -11.47 4.12
CA GLU A 215 13.80 -11.06 2.89
C GLU A 215 14.56 -9.73 3.01
N CYS A 216 14.28 -8.91 4.03
CA CYS A 216 14.87 -7.59 4.20
C CYS A 216 14.97 -7.25 5.70
N LYS A 217 16.20 -7.13 6.19
CA LYS A 217 16.55 -6.85 7.60
C LYS A 217 16.45 -5.38 8.00
N VAL A 218 15.93 -4.53 7.12
CA VAL A 218 15.67 -3.14 7.47
C VAL A 218 14.33 -3.11 8.22
N PRO A 219 14.27 -2.68 9.49
CA PRO A 219 13.00 -2.60 10.19
C PRO A 219 12.12 -1.49 9.59
N LYS A 220 10.83 -1.76 9.39
CA LYS A 220 9.87 -0.81 8.82
C LYS A 220 8.54 -0.81 9.57
N PRO A 221 7.81 0.31 9.56
CA PRO A 221 6.66 0.51 10.44
C PRO A 221 5.42 -0.25 9.95
N TYR A 222 4.73 -0.86 10.89
CA TYR A 222 3.35 -1.29 10.78
C TYR A 222 2.53 -0.40 11.70
N THR A 223 1.46 0.18 11.18
CA THR A 223 0.66 1.17 11.90
C THR A 223 -0.80 0.77 11.91
N ILE A 224 -1.46 0.97 13.04
CA ILE A 224 -2.89 0.78 13.22
C ILE A 224 -3.56 2.08 13.64
N TYR A 225 -4.72 2.36 13.05
CA TYR A 225 -5.47 3.59 13.25
C TYR A 225 -6.89 3.28 13.75
N ASP A 226 -7.40 4.09 14.68
CA ASP A 226 -8.80 4.04 15.15
C ASP A 226 -9.73 4.73 14.12
N TYR A 227 -9.68 4.19 12.91
CA TYR A 227 -10.45 4.61 11.77
C TYR A 227 -10.82 3.34 10.99
N PRO A 228 -12.08 3.08 10.64
CA PRO A 228 -12.44 1.80 10.06
C PRO A 228 -12.08 1.71 8.58
N ASN A 229 -11.77 0.48 8.15
CA ASN A 229 -11.97 0.01 6.79
C ASN A 229 -11.07 0.63 5.70
N LEU A 230 -9.90 1.17 6.02
CA LEU A 230 -8.89 1.53 5.03
C LEU A 230 -7.64 0.66 5.14
N PHE A 231 -7.09 0.30 4.00
CA PHE A 231 -5.89 -0.52 3.94
C PHE A 231 -4.81 0.15 3.12
N TYR A 232 -3.69 0.42 3.79
CA TYR A 232 -2.48 1.02 3.25
C TYR A 232 -1.38 -0.03 3.21
N VAL A 233 -0.53 0.06 2.19
CA VAL A 233 0.71 -0.70 2.10
C VAL A 233 1.83 0.29 1.87
N ARG A 234 2.79 0.32 2.79
CA ARG A 234 3.97 1.20 2.72
C ARG A 234 3.57 2.67 2.52
N ASN A 235 2.65 3.14 3.35
CA ASN A 235 2.08 4.50 3.36
C ASN A 235 1.12 4.83 2.21
N ILE A 236 0.83 3.88 1.31
CA ILE A 236 0.01 4.11 0.13
C ILE A 236 -1.30 3.35 0.22
N LEU A 237 -2.41 4.07 0.03
CA LEU A 237 -3.74 3.50 0.03
C LEU A 237 -3.87 2.45 -1.07
N VAL A 238 -4.24 1.24 -0.67
CA VAL A 238 -4.64 0.18 -1.59
C VAL A 238 -6.13 0.27 -1.87
N GLY A 239 -6.92 0.57 -0.84
CA GLY A 239 -8.36 0.74 -0.93
C GLY A 239 -9.04 0.46 0.39
N GLU A 240 -10.35 0.26 0.35
CA GLU A 240 -11.12 -0.15 1.52
C GLU A 240 -10.87 -1.63 1.85
N THR A 241 -10.70 -1.96 3.13
CA THR A 241 -10.54 -3.36 3.58
C THR A 241 -11.74 -4.23 3.16
N SER A 242 -12.95 -3.69 3.18
CA SER A 242 -14.18 -4.33 2.69
C SER A 242 -14.13 -4.75 1.22
N LYS A 243 -13.42 -4.00 0.37
CA LYS A 243 -13.26 -4.29 -1.06
C LYS A 243 -12.09 -5.24 -1.29
N VAL A 244 -10.99 -4.97 -0.59
CA VAL A 244 -9.71 -5.64 -0.76
C VAL A 244 -9.69 -7.03 -0.12
N ALA A 245 -10.12 -7.13 1.14
CA ALA A 245 -10.18 -8.37 1.93
C ALA A 245 -11.58 -9.01 1.97
N ARG A 246 -12.56 -8.42 1.26
CA ARG A 246 -13.97 -8.83 1.25
C ARG A 246 -14.62 -8.88 2.64
N ARG A 247 -14.09 -8.12 3.60
CA ARG A 247 -14.52 -8.05 5.00
C ARG A 247 -14.42 -6.63 5.52
N ARG A 248 -15.45 -6.15 6.18
CA ARG A 248 -15.39 -4.83 6.85
C ARG A 248 -14.36 -4.91 7.97
N SER A 249 -13.59 -3.85 8.18
CA SER A 249 -12.62 -3.82 9.28
C SER A 249 -12.98 -2.73 10.29
N LEU A 250 -12.76 -3.04 11.56
CA LEU A 250 -12.93 -2.13 12.69
C LEU A 250 -11.84 -1.05 12.71
N PHE A 251 -10.70 -1.32 12.07
CA PHE A 251 -9.52 -0.46 12.03
C PHE A 251 -9.06 -0.18 10.60
N SER A 252 -8.02 0.64 10.51
CA SER A 252 -7.26 0.85 9.29
C SER A 252 -5.82 0.48 9.57
N TYR A 253 -5.17 -0.10 8.58
CA TYR A 253 -3.82 -0.64 8.72
C TYR A 253 -2.92 -0.05 7.65
N ASP A 254 -1.68 0.24 8.02
CA ASP A 254 -0.57 0.47 7.09
C ASP A 254 0.50 -0.58 7.38
N VAL A 255 0.70 -1.52 6.44
CA VAL A 255 1.65 -2.63 6.59
C VAL A 255 2.76 -2.54 5.58
N TRP A 256 4.00 -2.78 6.00
CA TRP A 256 5.16 -2.59 5.13
C TRP A 256 5.56 -3.84 4.33
N TRP A 257 5.55 -5.03 4.94
CA TRP A 257 6.06 -6.25 4.31
C TRP A 257 4.99 -7.08 3.61
N PHE A 258 3.83 -6.48 3.36
CA PHE A 258 2.81 -7.10 2.54
C PHE A 258 3.02 -6.74 1.05
N ARG A 259 3.02 -7.75 0.18
CA ARG A 259 3.18 -7.58 -1.27
C ARG A 259 1.85 -7.70 -1.98
N LEU A 260 1.51 -6.67 -2.76
CA LEU A 260 0.46 -6.77 -3.76
C LEU A 260 1.00 -7.52 -4.97
N ASP A 261 0.11 -8.14 -5.72
CA ASP A 261 0.50 -8.81 -6.95
C ASP A 261 0.86 -7.82 -8.08
N VAL A 262 1.15 -8.39 -9.26
CA VAL A 262 1.48 -7.63 -10.48
C VAL A 262 0.30 -6.76 -10.95
N SER A 263 -0.94 -7.15 -10.65
CA SER A 263 -2.16 -6.39 -10.96
C SER A 263 -2.50 -5.29 -9.94
N ARG A 264 -1.70 -5.22 -8.85
CA ARG A 264 -1.91 -4.34 -7.68
C ARG A 264 -3.19 -4.67 -6.91
N GLU A 265 -3.66 -5.90 -7.04
CA GLU A 265 -4.83 -6.42 -6.35
C GLU A 265 -4.41 -7.52 -5.36
N PHE A 266 -5.36 -7.88 -4.50
CA PHE A 266 -5.16 -8.95 -3.53
C PHE A 266 -5.43 -10.30 -4.14
N MET A 267 -4.42 -11.16 -4.05
CA MET A 267 -4.50 -12.60 -4.20
C MET A 267 -5.49 -13.19 -3.19
N SER A 268 -6.56 -13.89 -3.58
CA SER A 268 -7.37 -14.62 -2.58
C SER A 268 -6.52 -15.57 -1.72
N TYR A 269 -5.44 -16.12 -2.29
CA TYR A 269 -4.52 -17.01 -1.58
C TYR A 269 -3.55 -16.29 -0.64
N SER A 270 -3.31 -14.98 -0.80
CA SER A 270 -2.43 -14.21 0.10
C SER A 270 -3.18 -13.63 1.30
N MET A 271 -4.50 -13.85 1.37
CA MET A 271 -5.33 -13.41 2.49
C MET A 271 -4.88 -13.96 3.85
N PRO A 272 -4.59 -15.27 4.02
CA PRO A 272 -4.05 -15.79 5.28
C PRO A 272 -2.76 -15.07 5.71
N ASP A 273 -1.88 -14.75 4.77
CA ASP A 273 -0.64 -14.03 5.06
C ASP A 273 -0.91 -12.59 5.50
N LEU A 274 -1.91 -11.92 4.92
CA LEU A 274 -2.33 -10.59 5.38
C LEU A 274 -2.77 -10.63 6.86
N PHE A 275 -3.59 -11.61 7.25
CA PHE A 275 -4.04 -11.72 8.64
C PHE A 275 -2.87 -11.95 9.59
N LYS A 276 -1.90 -12.79 9.19
CA LYS A 276 -0.66 -13.01 9.96
C LYS A 276 0.22 -11.76 10.03
N GLU A 277 0.34 -11.00 8.95
CA GLU A 277 1.11 -9.75 8.96
C GLU A 277 0.47 -8.72 9.89
N ILE A 278 -0.86 -8.56 9.84
CA ILE A 278 -1.56 -7.63 10.73
C ILE A 278 -1.54 -8.12 12.19
N SER A 279 -1.59 -9.44 12.45
CA SER A 279 -1.58 -9.96 13.81
C SER A 279 -0.34 -9.56 14.59
N LYS A 280 0.82 -9.43 13.92
CA LYS A 280 2.08 -8.95 14.52
C LYS A 280 1.94 -7.60 15.20
N ILE A 281 1.08 -6.70 14.71
CA ILE A 281 0.81 -5.40 15.35
C ILE A 281 0.26 -5.63 16.76
N PHE A 282 -0.75 -6.50 16.87
CA PHE A 282 -1.36 -6.84 18.15
C PHE A 282 -0.42 -7.64 19.06
N GLU A 283 0.51 -8.43 18.52
CA GLU A 283 1.50 -9.11 19.36
C GLU A 283 2.51 -8.16 19.98
N LEU A 284 2.93 -7.16 19.22
CA LEU A 284 3.99 -6.23 19.60
C LEU A 284 3.48 -5.00 20.37
N SER A 285 2.22 -4.60 20.18
CA SER A 285 1.65 -3.41 20.81
C SER A 285 0.56 -3.74 21.84
N GLU A 286 0.80 -3.40 23.11
CA GLU A 286 -0.24 -3.44 24.15
C GLU A 286 -1.38 -2.46 23.88
N LYS A 287 -1.08 -1.26 23.40
CA LYS A 287 -2.08 -0.25 23.05
C LYS A 287 -3.04 -0.76 21.96
N ALA A 288 -2.50 -1.42 20.94
CA ALA A 288 -3.32 -2.01 19.89
C ALA A 288 -4.21 -3.13 20.43
N ARG A 289 -3.71 -3.97 21.36
CA ARG A 289 -4.54 -4.99 22.01
C ARG A 289 -5.64 -4.40 22.88
N ASP A 290 -5.30 -3.44 23.72
CA ASP A 290 -6.28 -2.76 24.59
C ASP A 290 -7.40 -2.15 23.73
N LYS A 291 -7.03 -1.49 22.62
CA LYS A 291 -8.00 -0.94 21.67
C LYS A 291 -8.79 -2.02 20.91
N LEU A 292 -8.17 -3.14 20.57
CA LEU A 292 -8.88 -4.30 20.00
C LEU A 292 -9.93 -4.84 20.97
N VAL A 293 -9.61 -4.98 22.26
CA VAL A 293 -10.58 -5.44 23.27
C VAL A 293 -11.79 -4.51 23.35
N GLU A 294 -11.58 -3.19 23.37
CA GLU A 294 -12.66 -2.19 23.30
C GLU A 294 -13.55 -2.43 22.07
N LYS A 295 -12.97 -2.56 20.88
CA LYS A 295 -13.72 -2.80 19.64
C LYS A 295 -14.42 -4.16 19.58
N LEU A 296 -13.85 -5.21 20.19
CA LEU A 296 -14.49 -6.52 20.30
C LEU A 296 -15.74 -6.47 21.18
N ILE A 297 -15.74 -5.65 22.23
CA ILE A 297 -16.91 -5.43 23.09
C ILE A 297 -17.95 -4.59 22.37
N GLU A 298 -17.56 -3.46 21.76
CA GLU A 298 -18.45 -2.59 20.98
C GLU A 298 -19.20 -3.33 19.87
N SER A 299 -18.49 -4.24 19.17
CA SER A 299 -19.05 -5.06 18.10
C SER A 299 -19.84 -6.28 18.59
N GLY A 300 -19.83 -6.55 19.91
CA GLY A 300 -20.49 -7.70 20.51
C GLY A 300 -19.80 -9.04 20.27
N MET A 301 -18.56 -9.05 19.76
CA MET A 301 -17.75 -10.27 19.63
C MET A 301 -17.20 -10.76 20.97
N LEU A 302 -17.01 -9.87 21.93
CA LEU A 302 -16.64 -10.19 23.31
C LEU A 302 -17.75 -9.72 24.24
N LYS A 303 -18.38 -10.66 24.96
CA LYS A 303 -19.44 -10.38 25.94
C LYS A 303 -19.05 -10.95 27.29
N VAL A 304 -19.51 -10.28 28.34
CA VAL A 304 -19.33 -10.76 29.72
C VAL A 304 -20.70 -10.97 30.33
N LYS A 305 -20.99 -12.21 30.71
CA LYS A 305 -22.23 -12.57 31.42
C LYS A 305 -21.93 -12.68 32.92
N LYS A 306 -22.85 -12.19 33.73
CA LYS A 306 -22.90 -12.47 35.17
C LYS A 306 -23.98 -13.51 35.43
N ILE A 307 -23.59 -14.67 35.95
CA ILE A 307 -24.49 -15.78 36.28
C ILE A 307 -24.29 -16.08 37.76
N ASN A 308 -25.28 -15.77 38.61
CA ASN A 308 -25.20 -15.94 40.06
C ASN A 308 -23.93 -15.31 40.66
N ASP A 309 -23.66 -14.04 40.33
CA ASP A 309 -22.45 -13.28 40.71
C ASP A 309 -21.11 -13.81 40.20
N LYS A 310 -21.11 -14.89 39.41
CA LYS A 310 -19.92 -15.41 38.74
C LYS A 310 -19.80 -14.84 37.33
N ILE A 311 -18.57 -14.67 36.87
CA ILE A 311 -18.25 -14.11 35.56
C ILE A 311 -18.10 -15.24 34.55
N SER A 312 -18.68 -15.06 33.37
CA SER A 312 -18.46 -15.89 32.20
C SER A 312 -18.12 -15.01 31.01
N ILE A 313 -17.05 -15.38 30.29
CA ILE A 313 -16.55 -14.65 29.12
C ILE A 313 -17.03 -15.38 27.87
N HIS A 314 -17.74 -14.67 27.01
CA HIS A 314 -18.32 -15.20 25.77
C HIS A 314 -17.60 -14.55 24.60
N PHE A 315 -16.83 -15.32 23.85
CA PHE A 315 -16.09 -14.85 22.69
C PHE A 315 -16.62 -15.49 21.41
N ASN A 316 -17.32 -14.69 20.61
CA ASN A 316 -17.98 -15.12 19.38
C ASN A 316 -17.58 -14.19 18.20
N PRO A 317 -16.46 -14.47 17.52
CA PRO A 317 -16.00 -13.67 16.40
C PRO A 317 -17.01 -13.60 15.25
N ILE A 318 -17.22 -12.41 14.70
CA ILE A 318 -18.04 -12.22 13.51
C ILE A 318 -17.13 -12.32 12.28
N PHE A 319 -17.14 -13.46 11.58
CA PHE A 319 -16.23 -13.72 10.47
C PHE A 319 -16.40 -12.83 9.22
N ALA A 320 -17.50 -12.08 9.14
CA ALA A 320 -17.70 -11.03 8.13
C ALA A 320 -16.89 -9.76 8.43
N ILE A 321 -16.36 -9.64 9.65
CA ILE A 321 -15.48 -8.55 10.08
C ILE A 321 -14.03 -9.06 10.05
N PHE A 322 -13.11 -8.22 9.58
CA PHE A 322 -11.70 -8.55 9.38
C PHE A 322 -11.06 -9.08 10.67
N GLU A 323 -11.24 -8.36 11.78
CA GLU A 323 -10.70 -8.73 13.09
C GLU A 323 -11.35 -10.02 13.61
N GLY A 324 -12.65 -10.23 13.34
CA GLY A 324 -13.32 -11.49 13.68
C GLY A 324 -12.71 -12.68 12.91
N HIS A 325 -12.38 -12.47 11.64
CA HIS A 325 -11.76 -13.48 10.80
C HIS A 325 -10.27 -13.69 11.08
N LEU A 326 -9.57 -12.68 11.61
CA LEU A 326 -8.18 -12.80 12.05
C LEU A 326 -8.01 -13.95 13.06
N PHE A 327 -8.99 -14.16 13.94
CA PHE A 327 -8.96 -15.23 14.93
C PHE A 327 -9.05 -16.65 14.37
N VAL A 328 -9.46 -16.82 13.11
CA VAL A 328 -9.40 -18.12 12.41
C VAL A 328 -7.95 -18.52 12.13
N TYR A 329 -7.07 -17.54 11.95
CA TYR A 329 -5.68 -17.76 11.55
C TYR A 329 -4.69 -17.55 12.69
N HIS A 330 -5.03 -16.70 13.66
CA HIS A 330 -4.11 -16.30 14.70
C HIS A 330 -4.82 -15.67 15.91
N PHE A 331 -4.61 -16.22 17.11
CA PHE A 331 -4.96 -15.53 18.36
C PHE A 331 -3.76 -14.70 18.85
N PRO A 332 -3.78 -13.36 18.81
CA PRO A 332 -2.60 -12.56 19.13
C PRO A 332 -2.08 -12.80 20.55
N LYS A 333 -0.77 -13.03 20.67
CA LYS A 333 -0.11 -13.18 21.97
C LYS A 333 -0.39 -11.96 22.86
N GLY A 334 -0.76 -12.22 24.11
CA GLY A 334 -1.07 -11.18 25.10
C GLY A 334 -2.48 -10.61 25.03
N LEU A 335 -3.30 -10.98 24.04
CA LEU A 335 -4.68 -10.51 23.94
C LEU A 335 -5.52 -10.96 25.14
N LEU A 336 -5.37 -12.21 25.58
CA LEU A 336 -6.05 -12.69 26.79
C LEU A 336 -5.73 -11.82 28.01
N ASN A 337 -4.46 -11.45 28.23
CA ASN A 337 -4.10 -10.57 29.34
C ASN A 337 -4.79 -9.21 29.23
N SER A 338 -4.88 -8.67 28.00
CA SER A 338 -5.53 -7.38 27.73
C SER A 338 -7.05 -7.47 27.99
N ILE A 339 -7.68 -8.60 27.64
CA ILE A 339 -9.09 -8.89 28.00
C ILE A 339 -9.26 -8.92 29.51
N LEU A 340 -8.44 -9.69 30.23
CA LEU A 340 -8.56 -9.81 31.69
C LEU A 340 -8.32 -8.47 32.39
N LYS A 341 -7.39 -7.67 31.87
CA LYS A 341 -7.11 -6.29 32.31
C LYS A 341 -8.29 -5.38 32.15
N TYR A 342 -8.89 -5.36 30.96
CA TYR A 342 -10.10 -4.59 30.70
C TYR A 342 -11.26 -4.99 31.65
N LEU A 343 -11.33 -6.27 32.02
CA LEU A 343 -12.36 -6.81 32.90
C LEU A 343 -12.03 -6.71 34.41
N ASN A 344 -10.86 -6.19 34.79
CA ASN A 344 -10.36 -6.12 36.17
C ASN A 344 -10.36 -7.49 36.89
N ILE A 345 -9.90 -8.54 36.20
CA ILE A 345 -9.82 -9.92 36.71
C ILE A 345 -8.47 -10.59 36.41
N GLU A 346 -7.41 -9.82 36.21
CA GLU A 346 -6.06 -10.34 35.92
C GLU A 346 -5.56 -11.28 37.00
N ASN A 347 -5.88 -10.99 38.26
CA ASN A 347 -5.53 -11.82 39.42
C ASN A 347 -6.24 -13.19 39.44
N LYS A 348 -7.21 -13.41 38.54
CA LYS A 348 -7.96 -14.67 38.39
C LYS A 348 -7.58 -15.43 37.12
N LYS A 349 -6.46 -15.09 36.48
CA LYS A 349 -6.01 -15.71 35.23
C LYS A 349 -5.95 -17.24 35.30
N ASP A 350 -5.50 -17.80 36.43
CA ASP A 350 -5.38 -19.25 36.62
C ASP A 350 -6.73 -19.97 36.77
N LEU A 351 -7.82 -19.21 36.92
CA LEU A 351 -9.19 -19.72 36.98
C LEU A 351 -9.88 -19.71 35.61
N ILE A 352 -9.25 -19.14 34.56
CA ILE A 352 -9.85 -19.10 33.22
C ILE A 352 -9.72 -20.47 32.55
N VAL A 353 -10.85 -21.03 32.12
CA VAL A 353 -10.89 -22.30 31.36
C VAL A 353 -11.69 -22.15 30.09
N ARG A 354 -11.21 -22.75 29.00
CA ARG A 354 -11.90 -22.79 27.72
C ARG A 354 -13.00 -23.84 27.76
N ILE A 355 -14.18 -23.45 27.30
CA ILE A 355 -15.35 -24.33 27.18
C ILE A 355 -15.92 -24.26 25.74
N GLY A 356 -16.60 -25.31 25.31
CA GLY A 356 -17.23 -25.41 23.98
C GLY A 356 -18.75 -25.21 23.98
N ASN A 357 -19.43 -25.37 25.11
CA ASN A 357 -20.90 -25.30 25.18
C ASN A 357 -21.42 -24.83 26.54
N GLU A 358 -22.72 -24.55 26.63
CA GLU A 358 -23.38 -24.04 27.84
C GLU A 358 -23.44 -25.05 29.00
N GLU A 359 -23.35 -26.36 28.73
CA GLU A 359 -23.30 -27.38 29.78
C GLU A 359 -21.96 -27.33 30.52
N GLU A 360 -20.85 -27.28 29.77
CA GLU A 360 -19.51 -27.06 30.31
C GLU A 360 -19.42 -25.72 31.06
N GLU A 361 -20.13 -24.68 30.59
CA GLU A 361 -20.23 -23.38 31.29
C GLU A 361 -20.76 -23.53 32.71
N LYS A 362 -21.90 -24.20 32.87
CA LYS A 362 -22.53 -24.41 34.18
C LYS A 362 -21.60 -25.20 35.10
N LYS A 363 -21.02 -26.30 34.61
CA LYS A 363 -20.08 -27.15 35.36
C LYS A 363 -18.82 -26.40 35.77
N ALA A 364 -18.25 -25.59 34.88
CA ALA A 364 -17.06 -24.78 35.17
C ALA A 364 -17.35 -23.75 36.26
N LEU A 365 -18.49 -23.04 36.16
CA LEU A 365 -18.94 -22.07 37.16
C LEU A 365 -19.16 -22.75 38.53
N GLU A 366 -19.78 -23.93 38.57
CA GLU A 366 -19.96 -24.71 39.81
C GLU A 366 -18.63 -25.06 40.48
N LYS A 367 -17.62 -25.44 39.68
CA LYS A 367 -16.25 -25.73 40.16
C LYS A 367 -15.40 -24.49 40.47
N GLY A 368 -15.96 -23.27 40.34
CA GLY A 368 -15.29 -22.02 40.69
C GLY A 368 -14.36 -21.45 39.61
N PHE A 369 -14.40 -22.01 38.39
CA PHE A 369 -13.68 -21.47 37.24
C PHE A 369 -14.44 -20.31 36.58
N ILE A 370 -13.73 -19.53 35.78
CA ILE A 370 -14.28 -18.50 34.89
C ILE A 370 -14.27 -19.09 33.49
N PRO A 371 -15.43 -19.54 32.98
CA PRO A 371 -15.50 -20.07 31.63
C PRO A 371 -15.21 -18.99 30.58
N PHE A 372 -14.43 -19.38 29.59
CA PHE A 372 -14.17 -18.62 28.37
C PHE A 372 -14.76 -19.44 27.21
N LEU A 373 -16.00 -19.11 26.83
CA LEU A 373 -16.71 -19.76 25.74
C LEU A 373 -16.14 -19.30 24.41
N VAL A 374 -15.64 -20.27 23.64
CA VAL A 374 -15.13 -20.11 22.27
C VAL A 374 -15.85 -21.11 21.39
N SER A 375 -16.16 -20.73 20.15
CA SER A 375 -16.70 -21.68 19.18
C SER A 375 -15.72 -22.84 18.92
N GLU A 376 -16.25 -24.03 18.61
CA GLU A 376 -15.41 -25.23 18.43
C GLU A 376 -14.40 -25.04 17.30
N GLU A 377 -14.76 -24.32 16.24
CA GLU A 377 -13.92 -24.07 15.06
C GLU A 377 -12.65 -23.30 15.40
N LEU A 378 -12.68 -22.49 16.46
CA LEU A 378 -11.55 -21.68 16.92
C LEU A 378 -10.80 -22.34 18.07
N SER A 379 -11.30 -23.45 18.61
CA SER A 379 -10.78 -24.03 19.83
C SER A 379 -9.27 -24.35 19.75
N GLU A 380 -8.74 -24.71 18.58
CA GLU A 380 -7.31 -25.00 18.44
C GLU A 380 -6.41 -23.75 18.54
N GLU A 381 -6.86 -22.60 18.04
CA GLU A 381 -6.14 -21.33 18.14
C GLU A 381 -6.11 -20.79 19.59
N PHE A 382 -7.04 -21.25 20.42
CA PHE A 382 -7.16 -20.87 21.82
C PHE A 382 -6.54 -21.89 22.79
N ARG A 383 -5.61 -22.74 22.32
CA ARG A 383 -4.85 -23.70 23.17
C ARG A 383 -4.09 -23.04 24.33
N ILE A 384 -3.81 -21.74 24.24
CA ILE A 384 -3.19 -20.99 25.34
C ILE A 384 -4.09 -20.91 26.59
N ILE A 385 -5.41 -21.12 26.43
CA ILE A 385 -6.37 -21.24 27.52
C ILE A 385 -6.58 -22.73 27.80
N PRO A 386 -6.36 -23.21 29.04
CA PRO A 386 -6.58 -24.60 29.40
C PRO A 386 -8.01 -25.05 29.07
N LYS A 387 -8.19 -26.22 28.44
CA LYS A 387 -9.52 -26.79 28.22
C LYS A 387 -10.10 -27.23 29.57
N PHE A 388 -11.39 -26.97 29.79
CA PHE A 388 -12.10 -27.54 30.92
C PHE A 388 -12.13 -29.08 30.80
N VAL A 389 -11.68 -29.77 31.85
CA VAL A 389 -11.72 -31.23 31.93
C VAL A 389 -12.60 -31.60 33.12
N GLU A 390 -13.68 -32.31 32.84
CA GLU A 390 -14.51 -32.92 33.87
C GLU A 390 -13.73 -34.10 34.46
N LYS A 391 -12.96 -33.84 35.52
CA LYS A 391 -12.48 -34.88 36.43
C LYS A 391 -13.62 -35.43 37.26
#